data_AF-A0A0L1KJN5-F1
#
_entry.id   AF-A0A0L1KJN5-F1
#
_cell.length_a   1.000
_cell.length_b   1.000
_cell.length_c   1.000
_cell.angle_alpha   90.00
_cell.angle_beta   90.00
_cell.angle_gamma   90.00
#
_symmetry.space_group_name_H-M   'P 1'
#
loop_
_entity.id
_entity.type
_entity.pdbx_description
1 polymer ?
#
loop_
_entity_poly.entity_id
_entity_poly.type
_entity_poly.pdbx_seq_one_letter_code
_entity_poly.pdbx_strand_id
1 'polypeptide(L)'
;MEMVIYGIKNKEKICGDVDEPQGIEEWKGVSIEDGEVVEIHWDRFRLKGSLHVEWLPSSLRTFVANTNHLTGTVDLVSLPTAMKELLLGINAFTGSIGLERLPESMVYLNVPVNNLSASFKLDRLPDTLTYLEAYDNEFTGSVNLTQ
;
A
#
# COMPACT_ATOMS: atom_id res chain seq x y z
N MET A 1 5.17 -11.77 -13.59
CA MET A 1 5.40 -10.98 -12.35
C MET A 1 5.23 -9.47 -12.58
N GLU A 2 4.69 -9.03 -13.74
CA GLU A 2 4.43 -7.62 -14.07
C GLU A 2 3.09 -7.08 -13.55
N MET A 3 2.33 -7.91 -12.83
CA MET A 3 0.98 -7.56 -12.39
C MET A 3 0.99 -6.34 -11.44
N VAL A 4 2.06 -6.14 -10.66
CA VAL A 4 2.20 -5.05 -9.68
C VAL A 4 1.86 -3.67 -10.25
N ILE A 5 2.24 -3.39 -11.50
CA ILE A 5 2.03 -2.10 -12.17
C ILE A 5 0.90 -2.13 -13.21
N TYR A 6 0.08 -3.19 -13.23
CA TYR A 6 -0.95 -3.36 -14.26
C TYR A 6 -1.99 -2.23 -14.22
N GLY A 7 -2.49 -1.90 -13.03
CA GLY A 7 -3.45 -0.80 -12.82
C GLY A 7 -2.84 0.61 -12.93
N ILE A 8 -1.51 0.72 -12.95
CA ILE A 8 -0.79 2.00 -13.05
C ILE A 8 -0.82 2.47 -14.50
N LYS A 9 -1.40 3.64 -14.74
CA LYS A 9 -1.63 4.19 -16.08
C LYS A 9 -0.39 4.79 -16.71
N ASN A 10 0.51 5.31 -15.90
CA ASN A 10 1.76 5.95 -16.31
C ASN A 10 2.96 5.16 -15.76
N LYS A 11 2.95 3.86 -16.06
CA LYS A 11 3.89 2.87 -15.53
C LYS A 11 5.31 3.04 -16.08
N GLU A 12 5.47 3.77 -17.18
CA GLU A 12 6.77 4.15 -17.75
C GLU A 12 7.66 4.90 -16.77
N LYS A 13 7.06 5.55 -15.76
CA LYS A 13 7.79 6.21 -14.68
C LYS A 13 8.52 5.23 -13.75
N ILE A 14 8.06 3.98 -13.71
CA ILE A 14 8.58 2.90 -12.87
C ILE A 14 9.52 2.03 -13.71
N CYS A 15 9.00 1.45 -14.80
CA CYS A 15 9.68 0.40 -15.56
C CYS A 15 10.41 0.89 -16.82
N GLY A 16 10.42 2.20 -17.09
CA GLY A 16 11.05 2.74 -18.29
C GLY A 16 10.20 2.51 -19.53
N ASP A 17 10.80 1.96 -20.59
CA ASP A 17 10.09 1.68 -21.83
C ASP A 17 9.06 0.55 -21.62
N VAL A 18 7.82 0.79 -22.05
CA VAL A 18 6.73 -0.18 -21.90
C VAL A 18 6.72 -1.18 -23.06
N ASP A 19 7.32 -0.82 -24.20
CA ASP A 19 7.44 -1.68 -25.37
C ASP A 19 8.64 -2.64 -25.23
N GLU A 20 9.62 -2.29 -24.39
CA GLU A 20 10.76 -3.13 -24.00
C GLU A 20 10.77 -3.36 -22.48
N PRO A 21 9.87 -4.23 -21.96
CA PRO A 21 9.68 -4.37 -20.53
C PRO A 21 10.94 -4.88 -19.85
N GLN A 22 11.49 -4.04 -18.97
CA GLN A 22 12.59 -4.42 -18.09
C GLN A 22 12.08 -5.32 -16.96
N GLY A 23 12.94 -6.22 -16.49
CA GLY A 23 12.67 -6.99 -15.29
C GLY A 23 12.46 -6.09 -14.07
N ILE A 24 11.73 -6.60 -13.07
CA ILE A 24 11.39 -5.85 -11.86
C ILE A 24 12.63 -5.35 -11.09
N GLU A 25 13.76 -6.02 -11.28
CA GLU A 25 15.08 -5.65 -10.77
C GLU A 25 15.63 -4.33 -11.32
N GLU A 26 15.16 -3.87 -12.47
CA GLU A 26 15.58 -2.60 -13.07
C GLU A 26 14.58 -1.47 -12.78
N TRP A 27 13.42 -1.80 -12.20
CA TRP A 27 12.39 -0.81 -11.92
C TRP A 27 12.84 0.17 -10.85
N LYS A 28 12.52 1.45 -11.06
CA LYS A 28 12.88 2.50 -10.11
C LYS A 28 12.23 2.27 -8.75
N GLY A 29 13.05 2.40 -7.71
CA GLY A 29 12.60 2.30 -6.32
C GLY A 29 12.33 0.88 -5.84
N VAL A 30 12.72 -0.15 -6.59
CA VAL A 30 12.61 -1.55 -6.16
C VAL A 30 13.93 -2.00 -5.52
N SER A 31 13.84 -2.61 -4.34
CA SER A 31 14.97 -3.25 -3.65
C SER A 31 14.77 -4.77 -3.62
N ILE A 32 15.84 -5.51 -3.93
CA ILE A 32 15.84 -6.98 -3.98
C ILE A 32 16.85 -7.54 -2.99
N GLU A 33 16.44 -8.53 -2.19
CA GLU A 33 17.27 -9.33 -1.30
C GLU A 33 17.10 -10.80 -1.69
N ASP A 34 18.21 -11.54 -1.86
CA ASP A 34 18.19 -12.97 -2.19
C ASP A 34 17.30 -13.35 -3.39
N GLY A 35 17.18 -12.44 -4.36
CA GLY A 35 16.36 -12.63 -5.56
C GLY A 35 14.87 -12.29 -5.38
N GLU A 36 14.47 -11.82 -4.21
CA GLU A 36 13.09 -11.48 -3.85
C GLU A 36 12.91 -9.97 -3.67
N VAL A 37 11.78 -9.43 -4.13
CA VAL A 37 11.46 -8.00 -3.95
C VAL A 37 11.01 -7.76 -2.51
N VAL A 38 11.81 -7.00 -1.76
CA VAL A 38 11.57 -6.74 -0.34
C VAL A 38 11.06 -5.33 -0.05
N GLU A 39 11.38 -4.36 -0.91
CA GLU A 39 10.91 -2.98 -0.75
C GLU A 39 10.57 -2.34 -2.09
N ILE A 40 9.55 -1.47 -2.06
CA ILE A 40 9.16 -0.64 -3.20
C ILE A 40 8.91 0.79 -2.70
N HIS A 41 9.61 1.75 -3.32
CA HIS A 41 9.56 3.18 -3.01
C HIS A 41 9.17 4.00 -4.24
N TRP A 42 7.88 4.31 -4.34
CA TRP A 42 7.26 5.09 -5.42
C TRP A 42 6.65 6.42 -4.95
N ASP A 43 7.14 6.99 -3.84
CA ASP A 43 6.71 8.30 -3.35
C ASP A 43 6.97 9.40 -4.39
N ARG A 44 5.99 10.28 -4.62
CA ARG A 44 6.11 11.48 -5.50
C ARG A 44 6.40 11.21 -6.98
N PHE A 45 6.10 10.01 -7.48
CA PHE A 45 6.26 9.71 -8.91
C PHE A 45 5.14 10.34 -9.76
N ARG A 46 4.11 10.94 -9.13
CA ARG A 46 2.88 11.41 -9.77
C ARG A 46 2.23 10.27 -10.56
N LEU A 47 2.20 9.07 -9.96
CA LEU A 47 1.53 7.90 -10.49
C LEU A 47 0.01 8.14 -10.57
N LYS A 48 -0.63 7.53 -11.55
CA LYS A 48 -2.06 7.60 -11.85
C LYS A 48 -2.58 6.17 -12.04
N GLY A 49 -3.88 5.99 -11.87
CA GLY A 49 -4.52 4.68 -12.05
C GLY A 49 -4.83 4.03 -10.71
N SER A 50 -4.83 2.70 -10.67
CA SER A 50 -5.15 1.91 -9.47
C SER A 50 -3.95 1.10 -8.99
N LEU A 51 -3.94 0.84 -7.68
CA LEU A 51 -3.01 -0.07 -7.03
C LEU A 51 -3.79 -1.32 -6.59
N HIS A 52 -3.31 -2.49 -7.01
CA HIS A 52 -3.87 -3.79 -6.65
C HIS A 52 -2.88 -4.47 -5.70
N VAL A 53 -3.16 -4.36 -4.40
CA VAL A 53 -2.23 -4.85 -3.37
C VAL A 53 -2.14 -6.38 -3.33
N GLU A 54 -3.14 -7.06 -3.84
CA GLU A 54 -3.17 -8.51 -4.05
C GLU A 54 -2.12 -9.00 -5.07
N TRP A 55 -1.54 -8.09 -5.85
CA TRP A 55 -0.48 -8.40 -6.82
C TRP A 55 0.92 -8.04 -6.29
N LEU A 56 1.03 -7.53 -5.06
CA LEU A 56 2.34 -7.28 -4.45
C LEU A 56 3.09 -8.59 -4.23
N PRO A 57 4.44 -8.60 -4.38
CA PRO A 57 5.25 -9.77 -4.08
C PRO A 57 5.03 -10.26 -2.65
N SER A 58 4.96 -11.58 -2.44
CA SER A 58 4.70 -12.15 -1.12
C SER A 58 5.84 -11.88 -0.11
N SER A 59 7.05 -11.64 -0.61
CA SER A 59 8.26 -11.29 0.14
C SER A 59 8.34 -9.81 0.52
N LEU A 60 7.44 -8.97 0.00
CA LEU A 60 7.48 -7.52 0.20
C LEU A 60 7.22 -7.14 1.65
N ARG A 61 8.13 -6.35 2.22
CA ARG A 61 8.11 -5.88 3.60
C ARG A 61 7.68 -4.42 3.71
N THR A 62 8.11 -3.59 2.76
CA THR A 62 7.85 -2.14 2.77
C THR A 62 7.32 -1.69 1.41
N PHE A 63 6.16 -1.03 1.42
CA PHE A 63 5.59 -0.39 0.23
C PHE A 63 5.27 1.07 0.51
N VAL A 64 5.94 1.97 -0.21
CA VAL A 64 5.76 3.41 -0.11
C VAL A 64 5.27 3.97 -1.44
N ALA A 65 4.09 4.56 -1.45
CA ALA A 65 3.51 5.25 -2.61
C ALA A 65 2.80 6.55 -2.22
N ASN A 66 3.33 7.23 -1.21
CA ASN A 66 2.84 8.54 -0.78
C ASN A 66 2.83 9.56 -1.93
N THR A 67 2.05 10.62 -1.78
CA THR A 67 2.10 11.82 -2.64
C THR A 67 1.97 11.51 -4.14
N ASN A 68 0.96 10.72 -4.51
CA ASN A 68 0.67 10.37 -5.90
C ASN A 68 -0.77 10.80 -6.27
N HIS A 69 -1.24 10.37 -7.45
CA HIS A 69 -2.62 10.52 -7.90
C HIS A 69 -3.25 9.14 -8.11
N LEU A 70 -2.91 8.18 -7.25
CA LEU A 70 -3.49 6.85 -7.27
C LEU A 70 -4.94 6.93 -6.80
N THR A 71 -5.77 6.09 -7.39
CA THR A 71 -7.23 6.08 -7.25
C THR A 71 -7.74 4.65 -7.11
N GLY A 72 -9.03 4.50 -6.84
CA GLY A 72 -9.67 3.20 -6.70
C GLY A 72 -9.60 2.66 -5.28
N THR A 73 -10.00 1.41 -5.11
CA THR A 73 -10.09 0.76 -3.81
C THR A 73 -8.80 0.04 -3.44
N VAL A 74 -8.51 -0.04 -2.14
CA VAL A 74 -7.37 -0.81 -1.61
C VAL A 74 -7.89 -1.85 -0.63
N ASP A 75 -7.66 -3.13 -0.94
CA ASP A 75 -8.04 -4.24 -0.06
C ASP A 75 -6.89 -4.62 0.88
N LEU A 76 -6.87 -4.03 2.09
CA LEU A 76 -5.84 -4.31 3.08
C LEU A 76 -5.84 -5.77 3.60
N VAL A 77 -6.88 -6.56 3.31
CA VAL A 77 -6.94 -7.97 3.70
C VAL A 77 -6.00 -8.83 2.84
N SER A 78 -5.71 -8.38 1.62
CA SER A 78 -4.90 -9.11 0.64
C SER A 78 -3.41 -8.75 0.69
N LEU A 79 -2.96 -8.03 1.73
CA LEU A 79 -1.56 -7.66 1.88
C LEU A 79 -0.65 -8.88 2.09
N PRO A 80 0.60 -8.84 1.59
CA PRO A 80 1.60 -9.85 1.89
C PRO A 80 1.77 -10.07 3.39
N THR A 81 1.88 -11.33 3.82
CA THR A 81 2.06 -11.68 5.24
C THR A 81 3.36 -11.17 5.84
N ALA A 82 4.37 -10.91 5.00
CA ALA A 82 5.66 -10.34 5.39
C ALA A 82 5.64 -8.80 5.52
N MET A 83 4.54 -8.14 5.17
CA MET A 83 4.45 -6.68 5.11
C MET A 83 4.47 -6.05 6.50
N LYS A 84 5.45 -5.17 6.70
CA LYS A 84 5.67 -4.42 7.93
C LYS A 84 5.23 -2.97 7.80
N GLU A 85 5.38 -2.38 6.62
CA GLU A 85 5.16 -0.95 6.40
C GLU A 85 4.38 -0.71 5.12
N LEU A 86 3.26 0.00 5.25
CA LEU A 86 2.42 0.43 4.13
C LEU A 86 2.14 1.93 4.22
N LEU A 87 2.64 2.68 3.24
CA LEU A 87 2.51 4.13 3.19
C LEU A 87 1.83 4.58 1.88
N LEU A 88 0.55 4.96 1.96
CA LEU A 88 -0.31 5.34 0.84
C LEU A 88 -0.94 6.74 0.99
N GLY A 89 -0.41 7.55 1.90
CA GLY A 89 -0.92 8.89 2.19
C GLY A 89 -0.85 9.85 1.01
N ILE A 90 -1.72 10.86 1.02
CA ILE A 90 -1.78 11.92 0.00
C ILE A 90 -2.00 11.29 -1.40
N ASN A 91 -3.13 10.62 -1.54
CA ASN A 91 -3.62 10.03 -2.78
C ASN A 91 -5.13 10.32 -2.92
N ALA A 92 -5.81 9.63 -3.83
CA ALA A 92 -7.26 9.71 -4.00
C ALA A 92 -7.90 8.31 -3.96
N PHE A 93 -7.38 7.44 -3.07
CA PHE A 93 -7.99 6.13 -2.83
C PHE A 93 -9.37 6.28 -2.21
N THR A 94 -10.29 5.40 -2.59
CA THR A 94 -11.69 5.40 -2.15
C THR A 94 -12.10 4.03 -1.61
N GLY A 95 -13.32 3.94 -1.09
CA GLY A 95 -13.94 2.67 -0.68
C GLY A 95 -13.61 2.28 0.75
N SER A 96 -14.10 1.11 1.17
CA SER A 96 -13.94 0.63 2.54
C SER A 96 -12.65 -0.15 2.70
N ILE A 97 -11.85 0.16 3.73
CA ILE A 97 -10.68 -0.64 4.12
C ILE A 97 -10.99 -1.50 5.34
N GLY A 98 -10.49 -2.73 5.35
CA GLY A 98 -10.59 -3.65 6.49
C GLY A 98 -9.34 -3.61 7.35
N LEU A 99 -9.42 -3.04 8.56
CA LEU A 99 -8.31 -3.03 9.52
C LEU A 99 -8.22 -4.32 10.36
N GLU A 100 -9.26 -5.15 10.35
CA GLU A 100 -9.37 -6.35 11.20
C GLU A 100 -8.45 -7.53 10.80
N ARG A 101 -7.79 -7.44 9.64
CA ARG A 101 -7.00 -8.53 9.05
C ARG A 101 -5.68 -8.02 8.48
N LEU A 102 -5.10 -7.01 9.11
CA LEU A 102 -3.74 -6.60 8.79
C LEU A 102 -2.77 -7.76 9.05
N PRO A 103 -1.67 -7.87 8.29
CA PRO A 103 -0.62 -8.85 8.57
C PRO A 103 -0.13 -8.73 10.03
N GLU A 104 0.10 -9.87 10.68
CA GLU A 104 0.65 -9.91 12.05
C GLU A 104 2.06 -9.28 12.16
N SER A 105 2.73 -9.08 11.02
CA SER A 105 4.03 -8.40 10.94
C SER A 105 3.93 -6.89 10.77
N MET A 106 2.72 -6.32 10.61
CA MET A 106 2.49 -4.91 10.32
C MET A 106 2.89 -4.03 11.51
N VAL A 107 3.85 -3.13 11.30
CA VAL A 107 4.35 -2.19 12.30
C VAL A 107 3.87 -0.77 12.03
N TYR A 108 3.76 -0.38 10.76
CA TYR A 108 3.42 0.98 10.33
C TYR A 108 2.36 0.98 9.22
N LEU A 109 1.21 1.61 9.48
CA LEU A 109 0.19 1.90 8.47
C LEU A 109 -0.04 3.41 8.34
N ASN A 110 0.27 3.98 7.17
CA ASN A 110 0.04 5.39 6.82
C ASN A 110 -0.93 5.49 5.64
N VAL A 111 -2.14 6.00 5.87
CA VAL A 111 -3.13 6.28 4.80
C VAL A 111 -3.78 7.67 4.87
N PRO A 112 -3.16 8.71 5.46
CA PRO A 112 -3.81 10.00 5.64
C PRO A 112 -4.08 10.70 4.31
N VAL A 113 -5.04 11.63 4.30
CA VAL A 113 -5.36 12.46 3.12
C VAL A 113 -5.73 11.58 1.92
N ASN A 114 -6.83 10.86 2.06
CA ASN A 114 -7.48 10.05 1.02
C ASN A 114 -9.02 10.16 1.19
N ASN A 115 -9.78 9.39 0.42
CA ASN A 115 -11.24 9.26 0.53
C ASN A 115 -11.63 7.85 1.02
N LEU A 116 -10.83 7.27 1.91
CA LEU A 116 -11.08 5.94 2.45
C LEU A 116 -12.16 6.01 3.51
N SER A 117 -12.97 4.96 3.56
CA SER A 117 -13.97 4.75 4.59
C SER A 117 -13.65 3.46 5.35
N ALA A 118 -14.15 3.34 6.56
CA ALA A 118 -14.07 2.14 7.39
C ALA A 118 -14.99 2.35 8.60
N SER A 119 -15.50 1.26 9.15
CA SER A 119 -15.97 1.24 10.52
C SER A 119 -14.79 0.91 11.43
N PHE A 120 -14.35 1.87 12.25
CA PHE A 120 -13.24 1.63 13.16
C PHE A 120 -13.61 0.58 14.22
N LYS A 121 -13.00 -0.60 14.11
CA LYS A 121 -12.95 -1.62 15.15
C LYS A 121 -11.47 -1.92 15.41
N LEU A 122 -10.95 -1.36 16.50
CA LEU A 122 -9.53 -1.48 16.86
C LEU A 122 -9.20 -2.78 17.62
N ASP A 123 -10.20 -3.58 17.97
CA ASP A 123 -10.08 -4.80 18.77
C ASP A 123 -9.32 -5.94 18.08
N ARG A 124 -8.91 -5.74 16.82
CA ARG A 124 -8.21 -6.74 15.99
C ARG A 124 -6.99 -6.20 15.25
N LEU A 125 -6.43 -5.09 15.72
CA LEU A 125 -5.12 -4.68 15.23
C LEU A 125 -4.06 -5.67 15.71
N PRO A 126 -3.03 -5.97 14.89
CA PRO A 126 -1.96 -6.85 15.32
C PRO A 126 -1.13 -6.18 16.43
N ASP A 127 -0.66 -6.98 17.39
CA ASP A 127 0.12 -6.49 18.56
C ASP A 127 1.43 -5.79 18.17
N THR A 128 1.90 -6.01 16.95
CA THR A 128 3.10 -5.40 16.37
C THR A 128 2.87 -3.97 15.86
N LEU A 129 1.62 -3.56 15.65
CA LEU A 129 1.29 -2.27 15.08
C LEU A 129 1.62 -1.15 16.08
N THR A 130 2.64 -0.36 15.73
CA THR A 130 3.12 0.72 16.60
C THR A 130 2.63 2.08 16.10
N TYR A 131 2.40 2.23 14.80
CA TYR A 131 2.00 3.49 14.17
C TYR A 131 0.81 3.29 13.22
N LEU A 132 -0.26 4.04 13.45
CA LEU A 132 -1.43 4.13 12.57
C LEU A 132 -1.79 5.59 12.33
N GLU A 133 -1.55 6.07 11.12
CA GLU A 133 -1.95 7.41 10.68
C GLU A 133 -3.02 7.33 9.60
N ALA A 134 -4.19 7.89 9.90
CA ALA A 134 -5.39 7.74 9.07
C ALA A 134 -6.25 9.02 9.02
N TYR A 135 -5.70 10.19 9.36
CA TYR A 135 -6.43 11.46 9.37
C TYR A 135 -6.84 11.91 7.96
N ASP A 136 -7.76 12.86 7.85
CA ASP A 136 -8.29 13.38 6.57
C ASP A 136 -8.74 12.27 5.62
N ASN A 137 -9.72 11.49 6.09
CA ASN A 137 -10.42 10.43 5.37
C ASN A 137 -11.92 10.47 5.73
N GLU A 138 -12.71 9.55 5.19
CA GLU A 138 -14.15 9.41 5.42
C GLU A 138 -14.46 8.32 6.47
N PHE A 139 -13.57 8.16 7.46
CA PHE A 139 -13.74 7.18 8.52
C PHE A 139 -14.87 7.56 9.49
N THR A 140 -15.66 6.57 9.89
CA THR A 140 -16.79 6.75 10.80
C THR A 140 -16.79 5.67 11.88
N GLY A 141 -17.66 5.83 12.88
CA GLY A 141 -17.76 4.93 14.02
C GLY A 141 -17.06 5.47 15.27
N SER A 142 -16.87 4.61 16.26
CA SER A 142 -16.31 4.95 17.56
C SER A 142 -15.05 4.14 17.82
N VAL A 143 -14.01 4.81 18.29
CA VAL A 143 -12.82 4.14 18.78
C VAL A 143 -13.02 3.78 20.26
N ASN A 144 -12.91 2.51 20.60
CA ASN A 144 -12.87 2.07 21.99
C ASN A 144 -11.41 1.89 22.44
N LEU A 145 -10.94 2.76 23.33
CA LEU A 145 -9.57 2.76 23.86
C LEU A 145 -9.47 2.11 25.25
N THR A 146 -10.55 1.54 25.80
CA THR A 146 -10.59 1.07 27.20
C THR A 146 -10.17 -0.39 27.35
N GLN A 147 -9.05 -0.80 26.76
CA GLN A 147 -8.46 -2.11 27.07
C GLN A 147 -7.90 -2.15 28.50
#